data_AF-A0A3B5MX07-F1
#
_entry.id   AF-A0A3B5MX07-F1
#
_cell.length_a   1.000
_cell.length_b   1.000
_cell.length_c   1.000
_cell.angle_alpha   90.00
_cell.angle_beta   90.00
_cell.angle_gamma   90.00
#
_symmetry.space_group_name_H-M   'P 1'
#
loop_
_entity.id
_entity.type
_entity.pdbx_description
1 polymer ?
#
loop_
_entity_poly.entity_id
_entity_poly.type
_entity_poly.pdbx_seq_one_letter_code
_entity_poly.pdbx_strand_id
1 'polypeptide(L)'
;MLLLNCSMHGLYTEGIYRKSGSTNKIKELKLALDTDVENMNLDDYNIHVIASVFKQWLRDLPNPLMTFELYEEFIRAMSECRAPAHFSIELQQMNQF
;
A
#
# COMPACT_ATOMS: atom_id res chain seq x y z
N MET A 1 10.31 11.25 2.32
CA MET A 1 11.31 10.63 3.20
C MET A 1 11.06 9.14 3.43
N LEU A 2 9.94 8.73 4.06
CA LEU A 2 9.66 7.32 4.37
C LEU A 2 9.62 6.40 3.14
N LEU A 3 8.90 6.81 2.08
CA LEU A 3 8.82 6.03 0.84
C LEU A 3 10.19 5.85 0.18
N LEU A 4 11.00 6.93 0.12
CA LEU A 4 12.34 6.88 -0.43
C LEU A 4 13.22 5.89 0.33
N ASN A 5 13.16 5.87 1.67
CA ASN A 5 13.90 4.91 2.47
C ASN A 5 13.46 3.45 2.16
N CYS A 6 12.16 3.20 2.06
CA CYS A 6 11.65 1.89 1.61
C CYS A 6 12.15 1.51 0.20
N SER A 7 12.19 2.45 -0.74
CA SER A 7 12.68 2.23 -2.10
C SER A 7 14.18 1.95 -2.17
N MET A 8 14.98 2.54 -1.28
CA MET A 8 16.43 2.37 -1.29
C MET A 8 16.89 1.15 -0.47
N HIS A 9 16.20 0.84 0.63
CA HIS A 9 16.64 -0.18 1.60
C HIS A 9 15.71 -1.40 1.71
N GLY A 10 14.46 -1.28 1.25
CA GLY A 10 13.42 -2.30 1.46
C GLY A 10 13.19 -3.26 0.29
N LEU A 11 13.77 -3.02 -0.90
CA LEU A 11 13.45 -3.79 -2.12
C LEU A 11 13.72 -5.29 -1.99
N TYR A 12 14.77 -5.68 -1.28
CA TYR A 12 15.14 -7.07 -1.07
C TYR A 12 14.61 -7.64 0.26
N THR A 13 13.86 -6.84 1.04
CA THR A 13 13.30 -7.30 2.31
C THR A 13 12.03 -8.10 2.06
N GLU A 14 12.03 -9.34 2.54
CA GLU A 14 10.92 -10.26 2.37
C GLU A 14 9.63 -9.73 3.06
N GLY A 15 8.58 -9.53 2.26
CA GLY A 15 7.29 -9.08 2.78
C GLY A 15 7.26 -7.60 3.17
N ILE A 16 8.07 -6.75 2.53
CA ILE A 16 7.90 -5.29 2.62
C ILE A 16 6.44 -4.91 2.32
N TYR A 17 5.88 -3.97 3.09
CA TYR A 17 4.46 -3.59 3.12
C TYR A 17 3.46 -4.68 3.55
N ARG A 18 3.80 -5.98 3.53
CA ARG A 18 2.96 -7.08 4.01
C ARG A 18 3.15 -7.37 5.50
N LYS A 19 4.39 -7.59 5.94
CA LYS A 19 4.74 -7.82 7.35
C LYS A 19 4.70 -6.51 8.13
N SER A 20 4.22 -6.56 9.36
CA SER A 20 4.17 -5.40 10.27
C SER A 20 5.43 -5.34 11.14
N GLY A 21 6.01 -4.15 11.27
CA GLY A 21 7.04 -3.88 12.27
C GLY A 21 6.50 -3.85 13.71
N SER A 22 7.40 -3.73 14.69
CA SER A 22 7.05 -3.64 16.12
C SER A 22 6.14 -2.45 16.40
N THR A 23 4.98 -2.69 17.01
CA THR A 23 3.98 -1.66 17.35
C THR A 23 4.56 -0.54 18.20
N ASN A 24 5.45 -0.85 19.15
CA ASN A 24 6.07 0.17 20.01
C ASN A 24 6.97 1.10 19.18
N LYS A 25 7.78 0.54 18.28
CA LYS A 25 8.64 1.32 17.38
C LYS A 25 7.85 2.11 16.34
N ILE A 26 6.70 1.59 15.90
CA ILE A 26 5.76 2.34 15.04
C ILE A 26 5.25 3.60 15.76
N LYS A 27 4.85 3.48 17.04
CA LYS A 27 4.38 4.63 17.83
C LYS A 27 5.49 5.64 18.09
N GLU A 28 6.68 5.16 18.45
CA GLU A 28 7.87 5.99 18.65
C GLU A 28 8.23 6.79 17.39
N LEU A 29 8.32 6.11 16.24
CA LEU A 29 8.66 6.73 14.97
C LEU A 29 7.62 7.78 14.53
N LYS A 30 6.33 7.52 14.76
CA LYS A 30 5.28 8.51 14.50
C LYS A 30 5.44 9.76 15.35
N LEU A 31 5.62 9.60 16.66
CA LEU A 31 5.79 10.74 17.56
C LEU A 31 7.02 11.57 17.17
N ALA A 32 8.12 10.91 16.77
CA ALA A 32 9.31 11.58 16.28
C ALA A 32 9.00 12.41 15.01
N LEU A 33 8.29 11.82 14.04
CA LEU A 33 7.86 12.53 12.82
C LEU A 33 6.91 13.71 13.09
N ASP A 34 6.04 13.60 14.10
CA ASP A 34 5.13 14.69 14.46
C ASP A 34 5.83 15.84 15.19
N THR A 35 7.00 15.58 15.79
CA THR A 35 7.73 16.54 16.62
C THR A 35 8.88 17.22 15.86
N ASP A 36 9.76 16.43 15.24
CA ASP A 36 10.97 16.93 14.56
C ASP A 36 11.40 15.96 13.45
N VAL A 37 11.01 16.29 12.23
CA VAL A 37 11.30 15.47 11.04
C VAL A 37 12.75 15.59 10.62
N GLU A 38 13.43 16.70 10.89
CA GLU A 38 14.77 16.99 10.34
C GLU A 38 15.88 16.27 11.10
N ASN A 39 15.73 16.10 12.42
CA ASN A 39 16.73 15.45 13.26
C ASN A 39 16.54 13.93 13.43
N MET A 40 15.54 13.36 12.76
CA MET A 40 15.20 11.95 12.92
C MET A 40 15.99 11.05 11.94
N ASN A 41 16.75 10.11 12.49
CA ASN A 41 17.47 9.10 11.70
C ASN A 41 16.59 7.86 11.45
N LEU A 42 16.32 7.57 10.17
CA LEU A 42 15.51 6.41 9.79
C LEU A 42 16.27 5.07 9.87
N ASP A 43 17.60 5.09 9.81
CA ASP A 43 18.41 3.87 9.81
C ASP A 43 18.35 3.12 11.15
N ASP A 44 17.90 3.79 12.22
CA ASP A 44 17.67 3.21 13.54
C ASP A 44 16.40 2.35 13.62
N TYR A 45 15.58 2.35 12.56
CA TYR A 45 14.31 1.64 12.50
C TYR A 45 14.33 0.49 11.51
N ASN A 46 13.76 -0.65 11.91
CA ASN A 46 13.53 -1.75 10.98
C ASN A 46 12.63 -1.29 9.81
N ILE A 47 12.94 -1.70 8.59
CA ILE A 47 12.22 -1.26 7.39
C ILE A 47 10.72 -1.60 7.40
N HIS A 48 10.29 -2.66 8.11
CA HIS A 48 8.87 -2.96 8.30
C HIS A 48 8.16 -1.96 9.24
N VAL A 49 8.89 -1.32 10.16
CA VAL A 49 8.37 -0.21 10.99
C VAL A 49 8.13 1.00 10.10
N ILE A 50 9.14 1.39 9.30
CA ILE A 50 9.07 2.53 8.36
C ILE A 50 7.92 2.33 7.37
N ALA A 51 7.82 1.16 6.76
CA ALA A 51 6.73 0.80 5.85
C ALA A 51 5.35 0.83 6.55
N SER A 52 5.25 0.39 7.80
CA SER A 52 4.00 0.46 8.57
C SER A 52 3.60 1.89 8.89
N VAL A 53 4.54 2.77 9.25
CA VAL A 53 4.26 4.19 9.49
C VAL A 53 3.83 4.87 8.19
N PHE A 54 4.51 4.63 7.07
CA PHE A 54 4.11 5.15 5.77
C PHE A 54 2.69 4.72 5.37
N LYS A 55 2.36 3.42 5.54
CA LYS A 55 1.00 2.92 5.30
C LYS A 55 -0.02 3.60 6.19
N GLN A 56 0.31 3.84 7.46
CA GLN A 56 -0.62 4.57 8.31
C GLN A 56 -0.81 6.00 7.81
N TRP A 57 0.26 6.72 7.49
CA TRP A 57 0.16 8.09 7.02
C TRP A 57 -0.81 8.22 5.84
N LEU A 58 -0.78 7.29 4.88
CA LEU A 58 -1.74 7.23 3.78
C LEU A 58 -3.19 7.02 4.23
N ARG A 59 -3.43 6.27 5.32
CA ARG A 59 -4.76 6.01 5.88
C ARG A 59 -5.28 7.16 6.74
N ASP A 60 -4.37 7.92 7.34
CA ASP A 60 -4.70 9.04 8.24
C ASP A 60 -4.97 10.34 7.46
N LEU A 61 -4.79 10.33 6.12
CA LEU A 61 -5.15 11.47 5.28
C LEU A 61 -6.64 11.80 5.40
N PRO A 62 -7.01 13.09 5.55
CA PRO A 62 -8.42 13.50 5.60
C PRO A 62 -9.22 13.10 4.35
N ASN A 63 -8.56 13.09 3.19
CA ASN A 63 -9.06 12.54 1.94
C ASN A 63 -8.09 11.45 1.47
N PRO A 64 -8.51 10.20 1.20
CA PRO A 64 -7.62 9.15 0.73
C PRO A 64 -6.90 9.57 -0.55
N LEU A 65 -5.75 8.96 -0.82
CA LEU A 65 -4.95 9.26 -2.00
C LEU A 65 -5.73 9.12 -3.32
N MET A 66 -6.64 8.15 -3.40
CA MET A 66 -7.51 7.93 -4.57
C MET A 66 -8.78 8.78 -4.57
N THR A 67 -8.95 9.65 -3.56
CA THR A 67 -10.09 10.55 -3.32
C THR A 67 -11.44 9.85 -3.15
N PHE A 68 -12.38 10.50 -2.49
CA PHE A 68 -13.74 9.98 -2.38
C PHE A 68 -14.54 10.20 -3.67
N GLU A 69 -14.27 11.31 -4.36
CA GLU A 69 -14.99 11.76 -5.54
C GLU A 69 -14.79 10.82 -6.73
N LEU A 70 -13.61 10.21 -6.86
CA LEU A 70 -13.27 9.31 -7.95
C LEU A 70 -13.50 7.83 -7.62
N TYR A 71 -13.94 7.50 -6.40
CA TYR A 71 -14.07 6.12 -5.96
C TYR A 71 -14.96 5.29 -6.88
N GLU A 72 -16.14 5.80 -7.22
CA GLU A 72 -17.09 5.11 -8.12
C GLU A 72 -16.51 4.91 -9.53
N GLU A 73 -15.77 5.88 -10.06
CA GLU A 73 -15.11 5.76 -11.36
C GLU A 73 -14.01 4.69 -11.34
N PHE A 74 -13.26 4.57 -10.24
CA PHE A 74 -12.29 3.47 -10.07
C PHE A 74 -12.98 2.11 -10.01
N ILE A 75 -14.08 1.96 -9.28
CA ILE A 75 -14.85 0.70 -9.19
C ILE A 75 -15.44 0.33 -10.56
N ARG A 76 -15.99 1.32 -11.27
CA ARG A 76 -16.54 1.14 -12.61
C ARG A 76 -15.47 0.67 -13.59
N ALA A 77 -14.33 1.37 -13.65
CA ALA A 77 -13.22 1.01 -14.53
C ALA A 77 -12.68 -0.41 -14.25
N MET A 78 -12.59 -0.82 -12.98
CA MET A 78 -12.21 -2.19 -12.62
C MET A 78 -13.24 -3.23 -13.08
N SER A 79 -14.52 -2.90 -13.01
CA SER A 79 -15.61 -3.79 -13.44
C SER A 79 -15.64 -3.96 -14.95
N GLU A 80 -15.32 -2.90 -15.70
CA GLU A 80 -15.20 -2.90 -17.16
C GLU A 80 -13.92 -3.61 -17.64
N CYS A 81 -12.85 -3.63 -16.83
CA CYS A 81 -11.62 -4.39 -17.11
C CYS A 81 -11.75 -5.90 -16.92
N ARG A 82 -12.89 -6.43 -16.45
CA ARG A 82 -13.21 -7.85 -16.67
C ARG A 82 -13.49 -8.04 -18.17
N ALA A 83 -12.45 -8.46 -18.87
CA ALA A 83 -12.50 -8.81 -20.29
C ALA A 83 -13.70 -9.74 -20.61
N PRO A 84 -14.20 -9.67 -21.85
CA PRO A 84 -15.60 -9.81 -22.22
C PRO A 84 -16.14 -11.23 -22.06
N ALA A 85 -17.47 -11.34 -21.98
CA ALA A 85 -18.24 -12.58 -22.01
C ALA A 85 -17.96 -13.54 -23.19
N HIS A 86 -17.01 -13.22 -24.08
CA HIS A 86 -16.56 -14.05 -25.18
C HIS A 86 -15.94 -15.39 -24.72
N PHE A 87 -15.25 -15.42 -23.57
CA PHE A 87 -14.64 -16.67 -23.06
C PHE A 87 -15.67 -17.64 -22.46
N SER A 88 -16.87 -17.16 -22.11
CA SER A 88 -17.94 -17.99 -21.56
C SER A 88 -18.64 -18.84 -22.62
N ILE A 89 -18.64 -18.39 -23.88
CA ILE A 89 -19.29 -19.09 -25.00
C ILE A 89 -18.43 -20.27 -25.48
N GLU A 90 -17.10 -20.12 -25.52
CA GLU A 90 -16.17 -21.20 -25.90
C GLU A 90 -16.16 -22.36 -24.88
N LEU A 91 -16.26 -22.05 -23.58
CA LEU A 91 -16.33 -23.09 -22.53
C LEU A 91 -17.65 -23.89 -22.57
N GLN A 92 -18.76 -23.29 -23.01
CA GLN A 92 -20.01 -24.03 -23.24
C GLN A 92 -19.92 -24.97 -24.45
N GLN A 93 -19.17 -24.57 -25.50
CA GLN A 93 -18.98 -25.40 -26.68
C GLN A 93 -17.97 -26.54 -26.44
N MET A 94 -16.98 -26.36 -25.57
CA MET A 94 -16.04 -27.43 -25.18
C MET A 94 -16.63 -28.50 -24.24
N ASN A 95 -17.71 -28.20 -23.52
CA ASN A 95 -18.41 -29.18 -22.67
C ASN A 95 -19.48 -30.00 -23.43
N GLN A 96 -19.54 -29.88 -24.75
CA GLN A 96 -20.42 -30.67 -25.63
C GLN A 96 -19.66 -31.73 -26.47
N PHE A 97 -18.38 -31.97 -26.18
CA PHE A 97 -17.60 -33.10 -26.70
C PHE A 97 -17.13 -34.01 -25.57
#